data_AF-A0A9P6LX78-F1
#
_entry.id   AF-A0A9P6LX78-F1
#
_cell.length_a   1.000
_cell.length_b   1.000
_cell.length_c   1.000
_cell.angle_alpha   90.00
_cell.angle_beta   90.00
_cell.angle_gamma   90.00
#
_symmetry.space_group_name_H-M   'P 1'
#
loop_
_entity.id
_entity.type
_entity.pdbx_description
1 polymer ?
#
loop_
_entity_poly.entity_id
_entity_poly.type
_entity_poly.pdbx_seq_one_letter_code
_entity_poly.pdbx_strand_id
1 'polypeptide(L)'
;MYFELRIYKSWCKYVSIIRQSVVELRVFLFIFAGGIVAFSISTLHLLRACTIPGSCEEPTTKFSKHFIGALSSTFFFMGGRFDPVADELGSDDWAFHIMLGGLFFSTVIVMLNVLIALINKAFKKGDDAWRLDWVEARLHYIELAENLSYHIPGFRQNHDWFPKEIYFAATAKEVEESREEDLKNQILKLQKQLAEQKELLQKQVTSQQEQTKHQLQELTNPVALGRSKGGRSRDREYSVNYRLES
;
A
#
# COMPACT_ATOMS: atom_id res chain seq x y z
N MET A 1 -3.09 15.95 -21.73
CA MET A 1 -2.51 14.69 -22.24
C MET A 1 -2.64 13.50 -21.26
N TYR A 2 -2.52 13.66 -19.94
CA TYR A 2 -2.72 12.53 -18.99
C TYR A 2 -4.16 11.97 -18.89
N PHE A 3 -5.15 12.65 -19.48
CA PHE A 3 -6.56 12.23 -19.43
C PHE A 3 -6.82 10.95 -20.23
N GLU A 4 -6.12 10.73 -21.34
CA GLU A 4 -6.35 9.55 -22.20
C GLU A 4 -5.83 8.25 -21.59
N LEU A 5 -4.79 8.33 -20.75
CA LEU A 5 -4.23 7.16 -20.06
C LEU A 5 -5.18 6.59 -18.99
N ARG A 6 -6.21 7.34 -18.57
CA ARG A 6 -7.19 6.89 -17.57
C ARG A 6 -8.16 5.83 -18.11
N ILE A 7 -8.23 5.65 -19.44
CA ILE A 7 -9.07 4.63 -20.06
C ILE A 7 -8.54 3.22 -19.72
N TYR A 8 -7.22 3.05 -19.67
CA TYR A 8 -6.58 1.79 -19.31
C TYR A 8 -6.63 1.56 -17.79
N LYS A 9 -7.32 0.48 -17.39
CA LYS A 9 -7.56 0.13 -15.97
C LYS A 9 -6.28 0.15 -15.10
N SER A 10 -5.19 -0.43 -15.60
CA SER A 10 -3.92 -0.49 -14.87
C SER A 10 -3.32 0.89 -14.64
N TRP A 11 -3.33 1.75 -15.66
CA TRP A 11 -2.78 3.11 -15.59
C TRP A 11 -3.65 4.04 -14.76
N CYS A 12 -4.98 3.88 -14.83
CA CYS A 12 -5.91 4.68 -14.02
C CYS A 12 -5.63 4.56 -12.53
N LYS A 13 -5.36 3.34 -12.04
CA LYS A 13 -4.99 3.08 -10.65
C LYS A 13 -3.77 3.90 -10.23
N TYR A 14 -2.68 3.83 -11.00
CA TYR A 14 -1.45 4.59 -10.68
C TYR A 14 -1.68 6.10 -10.74
N VAL A 15 -2.38 6.60 -11.76
CA VAL A 15 -2.64 8.03 -11.91
C VAL A 15 -3.52 8.57 -10.78
N SER A 16 -4.54 7.82 -10.37
CA SER A 16 -5.41 8.22 -9.25
C SER A 16 -4.64 8.24 -7.92
N ILE A 17 -3.80 7.23 -7.66
CA ILE A 17 -2.90 7.20 -6.49
C ILE A 17 -1.93 8.39 -6.48
N ILE A 18 -1.27 8.69 -7.61
CA ILE A 18 -0.33 9.81 -7.71
C ILE A 18 -1.05 11.14 -7.45
N ARG A 19 -2.22 11.34 -8.09
CA ARG A 19 -3.04 12.55 -7.88
C ARG A 19 -3.43 12.69 -6.42
N GLN A 20 -3.93 11.63 -5.80
CA GLN A 20 -4.33 11.64 -4.40
C GLN A 20 -3.15 11.92 -3.48
N SER A 21 -1.99 11.34 -3.78
CA SER A 21 -0.74 11.59 -3.04
C SER A 21 -0.33 13.05 -3.11
N VAL A 22 -0.37 13.68 -4.29
CA VAL A 22 -0.06 15.12 -4.44
C VAL A 22 -1.03 15.98 -3.63
N VAL A 23 -2.32 15.66 -3.63
CA VAL A 23 -3.34 16.42 -2.86
C VAL A 23 -3.12 16.31 -1.36
N GLU A 24 -2.83 15.11 -0.83
CA GLU A 24 -2.56 14.91 0.60
C GLU A 24 -1.21 15.53 1.00
N LEU A 25 -0.20 15.49 0.13
CA LEU A 25 1.14 16.05 0.38
C LEU A 25 1.20 17.57 0.27
N ARG A 26 0.20 18.25 -0.30
CA ARG A 26 0.27 19.72 -0.52
C ARG A 26 0.59 20.51 0.75
N VAL A 27 -0.04 20.17 1.87
CA VAL A 27 0.13 20.88 3.14
C VAL A 27 1.53 20.63 3.68
N PHE A 28 1.99 19.37 3.60
CA PHE A 28 3.35 19.00 3.97
C PHE A 28 4.39 19.75 3.13
N LEU A 29 4.20 19.86 1.81
CA LEU A 29 5.11 20.60 0.92
C LEU A 29 5.19 22.09 1.29
N PHE A 30 4.09 22.72 1.69
CA PHE A 30 4.11 24.11 2.17
C PHE A 30 4.88 24.26 3.48
N ILE A 31 4.66 23.37 4.44
CA ILE A 31 5.40 23.38 5.71
C ILE A 31 6.89 23.13 5.46
N PHE A 32 7.21 22.17 4.59
CA PHE A 32 8.58 21.84 4.21
C PHE A 32 9.29 23.02 3.52
N ALA A 33 8.63 23.68 2.57
CA ALA A 33 9.16 24.88 1.91
C ALA A 33 9.38 26.02 2.92
N GLY A 34 8.44 26.22 3.85
CA GLY A 34 8.60 27.19 4.94
C GLY A 34 9.80 26.87 5.83
N GLY A 35 10.00 25.59 6.15
CA GLY A 35 11.17 25.11 6.88
C GLY A 35 12.48 25.43 6.14
N ILE A 36 12.58 25.10 4.85
CA ILE A 36 13.75 25.42 4.02
C ILE A 36 14.05 26.92 4.07
N VAL A 37 13.05 27.78 3.88
CA VAL A 37 13.22 29.24 3.92
C VAL A 37 13.71 29.69 5.30
N ALA A 38 13.08 29.22 6.38
CA ALA A 38 13.47 29.59 7.75
C ALA A 38 14.92 29.21 8.04
N PHE A 39 15.30 27.96 7.77
CA PHE A 39 16.68 27.50 7.99
C PHE A 39 17.69 28.18 7.06
N SER A 40 17.31 28.52 5.83
CA SER A 40 18.18 29.27 4.93
C SER A 40 18.49 30.67 5.47
N ILE A 41 17.46 31.36 6.00
CA ILE A 41 17.60 32.68 6.61
C ILE A 41 18.44 32.58 7.88
N SER A 42 18.16 31.61 8.76
CA SER A 42 18.94 31.39 9.97
C SER A 42 20.41 31.07 9.68
N THR A 43 20.68 30.21 8.70
CA THR A 43 22.06 29.85 8.29
C THR A 43 22.78 31.06 7.70
N LEU A 44 22.11 31.82 6.83
CA LEU A 44 22.68 33.03 6.26
C LEU A 44 22.99 34.08 7.34
N HIS A 45 22.08 34.26 8.30
CA HIS A 45 22.31 35.14 9.43
C HIS A 45 23.45 34.65 10.30
N LEU A 46 23.52 33.36 10.64
CA LEU A 46 24.59 32.88 11.51
C LEU A 46 25.97 33.00 10.85
N LEU A 47 26.10 32.65 9.57
CA LEU A 47 27.37 32.69 8.86
C LEU A 47 27.83 34.10 8.46
N ARG A 48 26.93 35.09 8.49
CA ARG A 48 27.22 36.45 7.99
C ARG A 48 26.88 37.57 8.97
N ALA A 49 26.28 37.27 10.13
CA ALA A 49 26.02 38.28 11.14
C ALA A 49 27.34 38.75 11.74
N CYS A 50 27.73 39.96 11.36
CA CYS A 50 28.79 40.71 12.01
C CYS A 50 28.34 41.11 13.42
N THR A 51 28.88 40.44 14.44
CA THR A 51 28.63 40.80 15.84
C THR A 51 29.46 42.03 16.27
N ILE A 52 30.60 42.28 15.61
CA ILE A 52 31.51 43.39 15.94
C ILE A 52 31.66 44.32 14.72
N PRO A 53 31.29 45.61 14.81
CA PRO A 53 31.49 46.55 13.73
C PRO A 53 32.98 46.79 13.50
N GLY A 54 33.50 46.40 12.34
CA GLY A 54 34.87 46.67 11.90
C GLY A 54 35.80 45.45 11.79
N SER A 55 35.39 44.26 12.24
CA SER A 55 36.21 43.03 12.16
C SER A 55 35.69 42.01 11.13
N CYS A 56 34.81 42.41 10.23
CA CYS A 56 34.24 41.50 9.26
C CYS A 56 35.16 41.33 8.06
N GLU A 57 36.18 40.51 8.24
CA GLU A 57 36.80 39.85 7.10
C GLU A 57 35.73 38.99 6.42
N GLU A 58 35.70 39.03 5.08
CA GLU A 58 34.74 38.19 4.35
C GLU A 58 35.02 36.73 4.68
N PRO A 59 34.07 36.00 5.29
CA PRO A 59 34.34 34.62 5.63
C PRO A 59 34.59 33.84 4.34
N THR A 60 35.63 33.01 4.35
CA THR A 60 36.09 32.16 3.24
C THR A 60 35.11 31.03 2.89
N THR A 61 33.92 31.07 3.47
CA THR A 61 32.90 30.03 3.29
C THR A 61 32.39 29.99 1.87
N LYS A 62 32.26 28.77 1.35
CA LYS A 62 31.65 28.50 0.04
C LYS A 62 30.14 28.74 0.02
N PHE A 63 29.53 29.07 1.17
CA PHE A 63 28.11 29.33 1.28
C PHE A 63 27.73 30.62 0.56
N SER A 64 26.77 30.52 -0.36
CA SER A 64 26.33 31.63 -1.21
C SER A 64 25.85 32.83 -0.39
N LYS A 65 26.30 34.03 -0.77
CA LYS A 65 25.84 35.32 -0.20
C LYS A 65 24.41 35.67 -0.63
N HIS A 66 23.98 35.22 -1.81
CA HIS A 66 22.64 35.50 -2.32
C HIS A 66 21.61 34.57 -1.69
N PHE A 67 20.44 35.10 -1.34
CA PHE A 67 19.34 34.35 -0.73
C PHE A 67 18.94 33.09 -1.53
N ILE A 68 18.82 33.20 -2.86
CA ILE A 68 18.47 32.05 -3.71
C ILE A 68 19.55 30.96 -3.67
N GLY A 69 20.82 31.35 -3.66
CA GLY A 69 21.93 30.41 -3.54
C GLY A 69 22.05 29.82 -2.12
N ALA A 70 21.70 30.57 -1.08
CA ALA A 70 21.60 30.06 0.28
C ALA A 70 20.45 29.05 0.40
N LEU A 71 19.33 29.31 -0.28
CA LEU A 71 18.17 28.44 -0.32
C LEU A 71 18.47 27.13 -1.06
N SER A 72 19.13 27.19 -2.22
CA SER A 72 19.57 25.97 -2.93
C SER A 72 20.62 25.20 -2.14
N SER A 73 21.57 25.90 -1.50
CA SER A 73 22.59 25.27 -0.65
C SER A 73 21.94 24.55 0.54
N THR A 74 20.97 25.19 1.21
CA THR A 74 20.22 24.59 2.32
C THR A 74 19.41 23.37 1.86
N PHE A 75 18.78 23.43 0.68
CA PHE A 75 18.08 22.29 0.09
C PHE A 75 19.01 21.10 -0.18
N PHE A 76 20.18 21.32 -0.80
CA PHE A 76 21.16 20.25 -1.04
C PHE A 76 21.77 19.72 0.26
N PHE A 77 21.97 20.61 1.23
CA PHE A 77 22.44 20.28 2.56
C PHE A 77 21.45 19.36 3.30
N MET A 78 20.13 19.63 3.21
CA MET A 78 19.10 18.71 3.71
C MET A 78 19.11 17.36 2.99
N GLY A 79 19.52 17.33 1.72
CA GLY A 79 19.75 16.11 0.94
C GLY A 79 21.04 15.36 1.29
N GLY A 80 21.77 15.79 2.32
CA GLY A 80 23.01 15.15 2.79
C GLY A 80 24.27 15.62 2.07
N ARG A 81 24.22 16.70 1.29
CA ARG A 81 25.40 17.27 0.63
C ARG A 81 25.97 18.42 1.46
N PHE A 82 27.02 18.13 2.23
CA PHE A 82 27.60 19.06 3.19
C PHE A 82 28.67 20.01 2.60
N ASP A 83 29.04 19.87 1.32
CA ASP A 83 30.06 20.71 0.66
C ASP A 83 29.94 22.23 0.93
N PRO A 84 28.73 22.85 0.94
CA PRO A 84 28.60 24.29 1.15
C PRO A 84 28.98 24.77 2.56
N VAL A 85 28.98 23.86 3.54
CA VAL A 85 29.21 24.14 4.97
C VAL A 85 30.37 23.35 5.55
N ALA A 86 31.10 22.61 4.71
CA ALA A 86 32.15 21.69 5.15
C ALA A 86 33.27 22.38 5.92
N ASP A 87 33.62 23.60 5.49
CA ASP A 87 34.67 24.40 6.12
C ASP A 87 34.27 24.80 7.56
N GLU A 88 32.97 24.98 7.83
CA GLU A 88 32.46 25.48 9.13
C GLU A 88 32.16 24.35 10.12
N LEU A 89 32.05 23.11 9.64
CA LEU A 89 31.95 21.93 10.51
C LEU A 89 33.17 21.77 11.42
N GLY A 90 34.33 22.27 11.00
CA GLY A 90 35.56 22.27 11.80
C GLY A 90 35.65 23.41 12.82
N SER A 91 34.71 24.37 12.79
CA SER A 91 34.70 25.49 13.71
C SER A 91 34.12 25.10 15.08
N ASP A 92 34.56 25.78 16.14
CA ASP A 92 34.07 25.59 17.52
C ASP A 92 32.79 26.41 17.81
N ASP A 93 32.04 26.80 16.76
CA ASP A 93 30.80 27.53 16.92
C ASP A 93 29.64 26.59 17.31
N TRP A 94 29.39 26.50 18.63
CA TRP A 94 28.32 25.70 19.19
C TRP A 94 26.92 26.08 18.64
N ALA A 95 26.70 27.36 18.28
CA ALA A 95 25.41 27.80 17.76
C ALA A 95 25.16 27.22 16.36
N PHE A 96 26.22 27.14 15.54
CA PHE A 96 26.19 26.48 14.24
C PHE A 96 25.86 24.99 14.40
N HIS A 97 26.55 24.28 15.29
CA HIS A 97 26.31 22.85 15.55
C HIS A 97 24.89 22.57 16.05
N ILE A 98 24.33 23.42 16.92
CA ILE A 98 22.93 23.27 17.37
C ILE A 98 21.94 23.49 16.23
N MET A 99 22.15 24.53 15.41
CA MET A 99 21.29 24.76 14.24
C MET A 99 21.36 23.58 13.27
N LEU A 100 22.56 23.08 13.02
CA LEU A 100 22.82 21.90 12.17
C LEU A 100 22.09 20.67 12.70
N GLY A 101 22.21 20.39 14.00
CA GLY A 101 21.52 19.30 14.67
C GLY A 101 20.01 19.44 14.62
N GLY A 102 19.49 20.66 14.82
CA GLY A 102 18.07 20.99 14.70
C GLY A 102 17.54 20.76 13.28
N LEU A 103 18.28 21.17 12.25
CA LEU A 103 17.92 20.90 10.87
C LEU A 103 17.91 19.39 10.60
N PHE A 104 18.97 18.67 10.97
CA PHE A 104 19.07 17.22 10.75
C PHE A 104 17.93 16.45 11.43
N PHE A 105 17.63 16.79 12.69
CA PHE A 105 16.51 16.20 13.42
C PHE A 105 15.18 16.51 12.71
N SER A 106 14.95 17.77 12.33
CA SER A 106 13.73 18.16 11.62
C SER A 106 13.59 17.43 10.28
N THR A 107 14.66 17.26 9.50
CA THR A 107 14.58 16.66 8.17
C THR A 107 14.53 15.14 8.17
N VAL A 108 15.45 14.51 8.88
CA VAL A 108 15.59 13.06 8.85
C VAL A 108 14.55 12.40 9.73
N ILE A 109 14.32 12.93 10.93
CA ILE A 109 13.42 12.28 11.89
C ILE A 109 11.99 12.73 11.69
N VAL A 110 11.72 14.03 11.60
CA VAL A 110 10.34 14.52 11.49
C VAL A 110 9.82 14.40 10.06
N MET A 111 10.49 15.03 9.09
CA MET A 111 9.95 15.11 7.73
C MET A 111 9.86 13.76 7.03
N LEU A 112 10.87 12.88 7.16
CA LEU A 112 10.85 11.57 6.52
C LEU A 112 9.75 10.66 7.08
N ASN A 113 9.60 10.59 8.41
CA ASN A 113 8.57 9.76 9.04
C ASN A 113 7.16 10.26 8.71
N VAL A 114 6.94 11.57 8.73
CA VAL A 114 5.65 12.16 8.34
C VAL A 114 5.37 11.91 6.86
N LEU A 115 6.36 12.05 5.99
CA LEU A 115 6.22 11.79 4.55
C LEU A 115 5.82 10.34 4.28
N ILE A 116 6.48 9.37 4.91
CA ILE A 116 6.14 7.94 4.80
C ILE A 116 4.71 7.69 5.29
N ALA A 117 4.32 8.26 6.43
CA ALA A 117 2.97 8.13 6.96
C ALA A 117 1.90 8.71 6.02
N LEU A 118 2.15 9.88 5.44
CA LEU A 118 1.25 10.52 4.47
C LEU A 118 1.16 9.73 3.17
N ILE A 119 2.28 9.21 2.66
CA ILE A 119 2.32 8.34 1.48
C ILE A 119 1.47 7.09 1.73
N ASN A 120 1.66 6.41 2.87
CA ASN A 120 0.87 5.22 3.22
C ASN A 120 -0.62 5.52 3.33
N LYS A 121 -0.98 6.68 3.91
CA LYS A 121 -2.37 7.14 3.97
C LYS A 121 -2.94 7.42 2.58
N ALA A 122 -2.17 8.08 1.72
CA ALA A 122 -2.57 8.39 0.35
C ALA A 122 -2.74 7.12 -0.50
N PHE A 123 -1.86 6.13 -0.34
CA PHE A 123 -1.99 4.83 -1.00
C PHE A 123 -3.27 4.10 -0.60
N LYS A 124 -3.57 4.01 0.71
CA LYS A 124 -4.82 3.38 1.19
C LYS A 124 -6.05 4.06 0.60
N LYS A 125 -6.11 5.39 0.68
CA LYS A 125 -7.23 6.18 0.12
C LYS A 125 -7.34 6.05 -1.40
N GLY A 126 -6.21 6.02 -2.10
CA GLY A 126 -6.17 5.81 -3.55
C GLY A 126 -6.60 4.40 -3.97
N ASP A 127 -6.25 3.36 -3.19
CA ASP A 127 -6.62 1.97 -3.49
C ASP A 127 -8.12 1.70 -3.30
N ASP A 128 -8.77 2.43 -2.39
CA ASP A 128 -10.23 2.35 -2.19
C ASP A 128 -11.00 3.14 -3.26
N ALA A 129 -10.50 4.30 -3.68
CA ALA A 129 -11.25 5.23 -4.54
C ALA A 129 -11.03 5.04 -6.06
N TRP A 130 -9.91 4.44 -6.50
CA TRP A 130 -9.57 4.43 -7.94
C TRP A 130 -10.59 3.73 -8.84
N ARG A 131 -11.35 2.75 -8.32
CA ARG A 131 -12.38 2.05 -9.12
C ARG A 131 -13.52 2.99 -9.48
N LEU A 132 -13.94 3.83 -8.54
CA LEU A 132 -14.99 4.81 -8.76
C LEU A 132 -14.51 5.87 -9.75
N ASP A 133 -13.31 6.43 -9.52
CA ASP A 133 -12.67 7.40 -10.42
C ASP A 133 -12.53 6.84 -11.85
N TRP A 134 -12.20 5.55 -11.99
CA TRP A 134 -12.06 4.90 -13.28
C TRP A 134 -13.39 4.77 -14.01
N VAL A 135 -14.45 4.35 -13.30
CA VAL A 135 -15.80 4.24 -13.87
C VAL A 135 -16.30 5.62 -14.28
N GLU A 136 -16.16 6.62 -13.43
CA GLU A 136 -16.53 8.01 -13.72
C GLU A 136 -15.79 8.56 -14.94
N ALA A 137 -14.46 8.39 -15.00
CA ALA A 137 -13.66 8.85 -16.13
C ALA A 137 -14.04 8.14 -17.44
N ARG A 138 -14.36 6.84 -17.38
CA ARG A 138 -14.81 6.07 -18.54
C ARG A 138 -16.20 6.51 -18.99
N LEU A 139 -17.10 6.80 -18.04
CA LEU A 139 -18.45 7.26 -18.31
C LEU A 139 -18.43 8.64 -19.00
N HIS A 140 -17.64 9.57 -18.47
CA HIS A 140 -17.44 10.89 -19.09
C HIS A 140 -16.81 10.80 -20.49
N TYR A 141 -15.94 9.81 -20.73
CA TYR A 141 -15.39 9.57 -22.07
C TYR A 141 -16.47 9.07 -23.05
N ILE A 142 -17.33 8.15 -22.61
CA ILE A 142 -18.45 7.65 -23.41
C ILE A 142 -19.44 8.78 -23.69
N GLU A 143 -19.77 9.61 -22.70
CA GLU A 143 -20.65 10.77 -22.86
C GLU A 143 -20.12 11.76 -23.91
N LEU A 144 -18.82 12.10 -23.86
CA LEU A 144 -18.18 12.95 -24.86
C LEU A 144 -18.23 12.33 -26.26
N ALA A 145 -17.95 11.02 -26.37
CA ALA A 145 -17.99 10.30 -27.63
C ALA A 145 -19.42 10.22 -28.19
N GLU A 146 -20.42 9.97 -27.34
CA GLU A 146 -21.82 9.98 -27.73
C GLU A 146 -22.24 11.35 -28.24
N ASN A 147 -21.93 12.42 -27.50
CA ASN A 147 -22.28 13.79 -27.87
C ASN A 147 -21.67 14.20 -29.23
N LEU A 148 -20.43 13.78 -29.51
CA LEU A 148 -19.80 13.99 -30.82
C LEU A 148 -20.46 13.18 -31.94
N SER A 149 -20.87 11.94 -31.65
CA SER A 149 -21.51 11.06 -32.63
C SER A 149 -22.99 11.39 -32.88
N TYR A 150 -23.63 12.15 -31.99
CA TYR A 150 -25.05 12.46 -32.02
C TYR A 150 -25.50 13.14 -33.32
N HIS A 151 -24.61 13.95 -33.92
CA HIS A 151 -24.91 14.70 -35.13
C HIS A 151 -24.72 13.90 -36.43
N ILE A 152 -24.26 12.65 -36.37
CA ILE A 152 -23.99 11.82 -37.55
C ILE A 152 -25.29 11.09 -37.96
N PRO A 153 -25.84 11.34 -39.17
CA PRO A 153 -27.07 10.71 -39.62
C PRO A 153 -26.89 9.19 -39.76
N GLY A 154 -27.88 8.42 -39.33
CA GLY A 154 -27.89 6.95 -39.41
C GLY A 154 -27.09 6.24 -38.30
N PHE A 155 -26.26 6.94 -37.54
CA PHE A 155 -25.39 6.33 -36.53
C PHE A 155 -26.17 5.71 -35.34
N ARG A 156 -27.28 6.35 -34.94
CA ARG A 156 -28.19 5.84 -33.89
C ARG A 156 -29.13 4.70 -34.33
N GLN A 157 -29.26 4.46 -35.64
CA GLN A 157 -30.12 3.38 -36.14
C GLN A 157 -29.44 2.01 -36.02
N ASN A 158 -28.11 2.00 -35.90
CA ASN A 158 -27.33 0.77 -35.79
C ASN A 158 -27.09 0.41 -34.32
N HIS A 159 -27.95 -0.45 -33.77
CA HIS A 159 -27.93 -0.85 -32.36
C HIS A 159 -26.70 -1.69 -31.96
N ASP A 160 -25.92 -2.17 -32.93
CA ASP A 160 -24.66 -2.87 -32.68
C ASP A 160 -23.57 -1.93 -32.12
N TRP A 161 -23.68 -0.62 -32.37
CA TRP A 161 -22.71 0.38 -31.92
C TRP A 161 -23.16 1.12 -30.66
N PHE A 162 -24.47 1.25 -30.46
CA PHE A 162 -25.07 1.88 -29.29
C PHE A 162 -26.23 1.03 -28.75
N PRO A 163 -26.13 0.53 -27.51
CA PRO A 163 -27.26 -0.15 -26.90
C PRO A 163 -28.45 0.81 -26.79
N LYS A 164 -29.68 0.28 -26.94
CA LYS A 164 -30.91 1.08 -26.85
C LYS A 164 -31.05 1.82 -25.51
N GLU A 165 -30.47 1.26 -24.46
CA GLU A 165 -30.50 1.81 -23.11
C GLU A 165 -29.06 1.80 -22.58
N ILE A 166 -28.57 2.97 -22.17
CA ILE A 166 -27.30 3.08 -21.46
C ILE A 166 -27.63 3.38 -20.01
N TYR A 167 -27.42 2.39 -19.14
CA TYR A 167 -27.60 2.53 -17.70
C TYR A 167 -26.43 3.34 -17.11
N PHE A 168 -26.43 4.65 -17.33
CA PHE A 168 -25.38 5.56 -16.83
C PHE A 168 -25.51 5.89 -15.33
N ALA A 169 -26.55 5.41 -14.64
CA ALA A 169 -26.84 5.81 -13.28
C ALA A 169 -27.33 4.63 -12.45
N ALA A 170 -26.48 3.64 -12.22
CA ALA A 170 -26.64 2.89 -10.98
C ALA A 170 -26.29 3.87 -9.84
N THR A 171 -27.29 4.30 -9.08
CA THR A 171 -27.07 5.13 -7.90
C THR A 171 -26.17 4.37 -6.92
N ALA A 172 -25.38 5.10 -6.12
CA ALA A 172 -24.49 4.48 -5.12
C ALA A 172 -25.22 3.45 -4.23
N LYS A 173 -26.51 3.69 -3.97
CA LYS A 173 -27.42 2.79 -3.25
C LYS A 173 -27.67 1.47 -3.99
N GLU A 174 -27.92 1.49 -5.29
CA GLU A 174 -28.15 0.27 -6.10
C GLU A 174 -26.86 -0.57 -6.21
N VAL A 175 -25.70 0.08 -6.23
CA VAL A 175 -24.40 -0.61 -6.20
C VAL A 175 -24.13 -1.26 -4.84
N GLU A 176 -24.48 -0.58 -3.74
CA GLU A 176 -24.41 -1.18 -2.40
C GLU A 176 -25.37 -2.35 -2.24
N GLU A 177 -26.62 -2.21 -2.69
CA GLU A 177 -27.64 -3.27 -2.65
C GLU A 177 -27.18 -4.50 -3.45
N SER A 178 -26.67 -4.30 -4.66
CA SER A 178 -26.11 -5.39 -5.49
C SER A 178 -24.93 -6.08 -4.80
N ARG A 179 -24.08 -5.31 -4.11
CA ARG A 179 -22.92 -5.83 -3.38
C ARG A 179 -23.36 -6.62 -2.14
N GLU A 180 -24.40 -6.18 -1.44
CA GLU A 180 -24.98 -6.92 -0.32
C GLU A 180 -25.61 -8.24 -0.76
N GLU A 181 -26.31 -8.25 -1.90
CA GLU A 181 -26.86 -9.49 -2.47
C GLU A 181 -25.76 -10.48 -2.84
N ASP A 182 -24.69 -10.02 -3.50
CA ASP A 182 -23.52 -10.84 -3.79
C ASP A 182 -22.88 -11.41 -2.52
N LEU A 183 -22.76 -10.60 -1.46
CA LEU A 183 -22.20 -11.03 -0.18
C LEU A 183 -23.09 -12.09 0.48
N LYS A 184 -24.43 -11.88 0.47
CA LYS A 184 -25.41 -12.85 0.98
C LYS A 184 -25.33 -14.16 0.22
N ASN A 185 -25.21 -14.10 -1.10
CA ASN A 185 -25.07 -15.29 -1.96
C ASN A 185 -23.77 -16.06 -1.65
N GLN A 186 -22.66 -15.36 -1.39
CA GLN A 186 -21.40 -16.00 -0.97
C GLN A 186 -21.50 -16.63 0.41
N ILE A 187 -22.09 -15.94 1.39
CA ILE A 187 -22.31 -16.48 2.75
C ILE A 187 -23.20 -17.72 2.68
N LEU A 188 -24.28 -17.69 1.90
CA LEU A 188 -25.18 -18.84 1.71
C LEU A 188 -24.43 -20.03 1.11
N LYS A 189 -23.57 -19.79 0.12
CA LYS A 189 -22.74 -20.82 -0.51
C LYS A 189 -21.76 -21.44 0.50
N LEU A 190 -21.10 -20.61 1.31
CA LEU A 190 -20.18 -21.06 2.37
C LEU A 190 -20.90 -21.87 3.46
N GLN A 191 -22.10 -21.45 3.87
CA GLN A 191 -22.91 -22.19 4.84
C GLN A 191 -23.32 -23.56 4.32
N LYS A 192 -23.69 -23.65 3.03
CA LYS A 192 -24.02 -24.94 2.40
C LYS A 192 -22.81 -25.87 2.38
N GLN A 193 -21.64 -25.37 1.99
CA GLN A 193 -20.39 -26.15 2.00
C GLN A 193 -20.04 -26.64 3.42
N LEU A 194 -20.22 -25.78 4.43
CA LEU A 194 -19.97 -26.14 5.83
C LEU A 194 -20.94 -27.23 6.33
N ALA A 195 -22.21 -27.17 5.92
CA ALA A 195 -23.20 -28.20 6.26
C ALA A 195 -22.86 -29.55 5.62
N GLU A 196 -22.49 -29.55 4.34
CA GLU A 196 -22.04 -30.75 3.63
C GLU A 196 -20.79 -31.37 4.29
N GLN A 197 -19.82 -30.53 4.70
CA GLN A 197 -18.62 -31.00 5.38
C GLN A 197 -18.91 -31.61 6.77
N LYS A 198 -19.85 -31.01 7.52
CA LYS A 198 -20.29 -31.55 8.81
C LYS A 198 -20.97 -32.91 8.67
N GLU A 199 -21.82 -33.09 7.66
CA GLU A 199 -22.48 -34.36 7.41
C GLU A 199 -21.47 -35.46 7.04
N LEU A 200 -20.47 -35.13 6.22
CA LEU A 200 -19.39 -36.06 5.86
C LEU A 200 -18.58 -36.48 7.11
N LEU A 201 -18.22 -35.51 7.95
CA LEU A 201 -17.47 -35.76 9.18
C LEU A 201 -18.29 -36.62 10.16
N GLN A 202 -19.58 -36.35 10.29
CA GLN A 202 -20.49 -37.14 11.12
C GLN A 202 -20.53 -38.60 10.67
N LYS A 203 -20.63 -38.85 9.35
CA LYS A 203 -20.63 -40.20 8.76
C LYS A 203 -19.31 -40.93 9.01
N GLN A 204 -18.17 -40.23 8.95
CA GLN A 204 -16.86 -40.80 9.27
C GLN A 204 -16.73 -41.16 10.75
N VAL A 205 -17.24 -40.32 11.64
CA VAL A 205 -17.22 -40.60 13.09
C VAL A 205 -18.09 -41.81 13.42
N THR A 206 -19.29 -41.92 12.83
CA THR A 206 -20.17 -43.07 13.06
C THR A 206 -19.57 -44.36 12.52
N SER A 207 -18.97 -44.36 11.33
CA SER A 207 -18.34 -45.56 10.77
C SER A 207 -17.11 -46.00 11.58
N GLN A 208 -16.30 -45.06 12.09
CA GLN A 208 -15.21 -45.38 13.02
C GLN A 208 -15.71 -45.97 14.34
N GLN A 209 -16.80 -45.44 14.90
CA GLN A 209 -17.40 -45.99 16.12
C GLN A 209 -17.91 -47.43 15.91
N GLU A 210 -18.53 -47.73 14.77
CA GLU A 210 -18.96 -49.09 14.43
C GLU A 210 -17.79 -50.05 14.26
N GLN A 211 -16.72 -49.64 13.55
CA GLN A 211 -15.50 -50.43 13.41
C GLN A 211 -14.85 -50.71 14.77
N THR A 212 -14.81 -49.72 15.65
CA THR A 212 -14.24 -49.87 17.01
C THR A 212 -15.07 -50.83 17.87
N LYS A 213 -16.41 -50.77 17.76
CA LYS A 213 -17.30 -51.73 18.44
C LYS A 213 -17.10 -53.16 17.93
N HIS A 214 -16.96 -53.35 16.62
CA HIS A 214 -16.67 -54.67 16.03
C HIS A 214 -15.34 -55.24 16.52
N GLN A 215 -14.27 -54.45 16.54
CA GLN A 215 -12.96 -54.87 17.06
C GLN A 215 -13.02 -55.27 18.54
N LEU A 216 -13.73 -54.50 19.36
CA LEU A 216 -13.95 -54.85 20.77
C LEU A 216 -14.72 -56.17 20.90
N GLN A 217 -15.75 -56.39 20.10
CA GLN A 217 -16.53 -57.61 20.15
C GLN A 217 -15.71 -58.86 19.74
N GLU A 218 -14.81 -58.73 18.77
CA GLU A 218 -13.83 -59.78 18.43
C GLU A 218 -12.86 -60.07 19.59
N LEU A 219 -12.35 -59.04 20.26
CA LEU A 219 -11.47 -59.18 21.43
C LEU A 219 -12.18 -59.78 22.66
N THR A 220 -13.49 -59.53 22.80
CA THR A 220 -14.27 -59.98 23.96
C THR A 220 -14.81 -61.40 23.77
N ASN A 221 -14.68 -62.02 22.60
CA ASN A 221 -15.13 -63.39 22.33
C ASN A 221 -14.10 -64.40 22.91
N PRO A 222 -14.40 -65.07 24.04
CA PRO A 222 -13.41 -65.85 24.79
C PRO A 222 -13.03 -67.20 24.14
N VAL A 223 -13.49 -67.48 22.92
CA VAL A 223 -13.31 -68.78 22.25
C VAL A 223 -11.96 -68.89 21.51
N ALA A 224 -11.22 -67.79 21.30
CA ALA A 224 -9.93 -67.79 20.59
C ALA A 224 -8.67 -67.79 21.48
N LEU A 225 -8.79 -67.82 22.80
CA LEU A 225 -7.64 -67.88 23.73
C LEU A 225 -7.13 -69.31 24.00
N GLY A 226 -7.67 -70.31 23.30
CA GLY A 226 -7.17 -71.69 23.33
C GLY A 226 -6.25 -72.02 22.16
N ARG A 227 -4.94 -72.11 22.42
CA ARG A 227 -3.83 -72.55 21.54
C ARG A 227 -3.19 -71.48 20.64
N SER A 228 -2.10 -70.89 21.14
CA SER A 228 -0.86 -70.87 20.36
C SER A 228 0.34 -70.95 21.30
N LYS A 229 0.83 -72.18 21.50
CA LYS A 229 2.14 -72.45 22.08
C LYS A 229 3.20 -72.21 21.00
N GLY A 230 4.17 -71.35 21.32
CA GLY A 230 5.55 -71.45 20.86
C GLY A 230 5.82 -71.11 19.39
N GLY A 231 6.57 -70.04 19.14
CA GLY A 231 7.01 -69.77 17.78
C GLY A 231 7.81 -68.49 17.55
N ARG A 232 9.02 -68.45 18.11
CA ARG A 232 10.27 -68.00 17.46
C ARG A 232 10.34 -66.58 16.89
N SER A 233 11.32 -65.83 17.43
CA SER A 233 11.97 -64.65 16.88
C SER A 233 11.97 -64.58 15.35
N ARG A 234 11.62 -63.41 14.82
CA ARG A 234 12.34 -62.86 13.68
C ARG A 234 12.25 -61.34 13.67
N ASP A 235 13.42 -60.75 13.78
CA ASP A 235 13.75 -59.36 13.55
C ASP A 235 13.09 -58.85 12.26
N ARG A 236 12.60 -57.61 12.27
CA ARG A 236 12.38 -56.89 11.01
C ARG A 236 12.68 -55.40 11.17
N GLU A 237 13.55 -54.98 10.27
CA GLU A 237 14.20 -53.69 10.12
C GLU A 237 13.22 -52.52 10.04
N TYR A 238 13.61 -51.43 10.70
CA TYR A 238 13.06 -50.10 10.49
C TYR A 238 13.67 -49.49 9.23
N SER A 239 12.94 -49.45 8.12
CA SER A 239 13.28 -48.61 6.97
C SER A 239 12.61 -47.24 7.12
N VAL A 240 13.39 -46.25 7.55
CA VAL A 240 13.02 -44.83 7.59
C VAL A 240 13.06 -44.28 6.17
N ASN A 241 11.94 -43.76 5.68
CA ASN A 241 11.83 -43.17 4.33
C ASN A 241 11.67 -41.66 4.47
N TYR A 242 12.74 -40.90 4.21
CA TYR A 242 12.71 -39.44 4.14
C TYR A 242 12.23 -39.02 2.75
N ARG A 243 11.04 -38.43 2.66
CA ARG A 243 10.55 -37.74 1.45
C ARG A 243 10.87 -36.25 1.59
N LEU A 244 11.86 -35.80 0.82
CA LEU A 244 12.12 -34.38 0.57
C LEU A 244 11.10 -33.88 -0.46
N GLU A 245 10.25 -32.94 -0.06
CA GLU A 245 9.42 -32.16 -0.99
C GLU A 245 10.08 -30.79 -1.19
N SER A 246 10.28 -30.45 -2.45
CA SER A 246 10.81 -29.20 -3.00
C SER A 246 9.70 -28.24 -3.40
#